data_AF-A0A0K0EJ57-F1
#
_entry.id   AF-A0A0K0EJ57-F1
#
_cell.length_a   1.000
_cell.length_b   1.000
_cell.length_c   1.000
_cell.angle_alpha   90.00
_cell.angle_beta   90.00
_cell.angle_gamma   90.00
#
_symmetry.space_group_name_H-M   'P 1'
#
loop_
_entity.id
_entity.type
_entity.pdbx_description
1 polymer ?
#
loop_
_entity_poly.entity_id
_entity_poly.type
_entity_poly.pdbx_seq_one_letter_code
_entity_poly.pdbx_strand_id
1 'polypeptide(L)'
;MVNIEMNSNYFTSSRGIIKISQIIAGLVVSSFLCSGSGLCFGESRVGSASFLNSVCVIINIILLILNFLSITNYKFEKIYSIVSAVLFIIAVALMVWYFLQYQIRFWNIITTVLMIIQIILFIWDYKILSGDAPNEQRVI
;
A
#
# COMPACT_ATOMS: atom_id res chain seq x y z
N MET A 1 5.73 7.43 -32.55
CA MET A 1 4.82 7.68 -31.41
C MET A 1 4.68 6.36 -30.68
N VAL A 2 4.83 6.33 -29.36
CA VAL A 2 4.50 5.14 -28.57
C VAL A 2 2.98 5.06 -28.56
N ASN A 3 2.39 4.05 -29.20
CA ASN A 3 0.95 3.83 -29.12
C ASN A 3 0.65 3.39 -27.69
N ILE A 4 0.04 4.28 -26.91
CA ILE A 4 -0.39 3.99 -25.54
C ILE A 4 -1.79 3.39 -25.64
N GLU A 5 -1.89 2.09 -25.40
CA GLU A 5 -3.17 1.37 -25.36
C GLU A 5 -3.76 1.44 -23.95
N MET A 6 -5.00 1.91 -23.85
CA MET A 6 -5.73 1.95 -22.58
C MET A 6 -6.29 0.56 -22.27
N ASN A 7 -5.87 0.01 -21.15
CA ASN A 7 -6.32 -1.29 -20.67
C ASN A 7 -7.35 -1.11 -19.56
N SER A 8 -8.61 -0.87 -19.93
CA SER A 8 -9.73 -0.74 -18.98
C SER A 8 -9.95 -2.00 -18.14
N ASN A 9 -9.58 -3.16 -18.67
CA ASN A 9 -9.70 -4.45 -17.99
C ASN A 9 -8.75 -4.56 -16.79
N TYR A 10 -7.71 -3.72 -16.72
CA TYR A 10 -6.82 -3.70 -15.56
C TYR A 10 -7.58 -3.39 -14.27
N PHE A 11 -8.55 -2.48 -14.28
CA PHE A 11 -9.33 -2.13 -13.08
C PHE A 11 -10.17 -3.29 -12.55
N THR A 12 -10.62 -4.19 -13.43
CA THR A 12 -11.36 -5.41 -13.05
C THR A 12 -10.45 -6.59 -12.78
N SER A 13 -9.17 -6.52 -13.15
CA SER A 13 -8.20 -7.56 -12.86
C SER A 13 -7.90 -7.64 -11.36
N SER A 14 -7.52 -8.84 -10.89
CA SER A 14 -7.11 -9.05 -9.49
C SER A 14 -5.99 -8.09 -9.07
N ARG A 15 -5.07 -7.76 -9.99
CA ARG A 15 -4.00 -6.77 -9.76
C ARG A 15 -4.56 -5.36 -9.54
N GLY A 16 -5.43 -4.88 -10.42
CA GLY A 16 -6.02 -3.55 -10.29
C GLY A 16 -6.82 -3.41 -9.00
N ILE A 17 -7.62 -4.42 -8.64
CA ILE A 17 -8.40 -4.45 -7.39
C ILE A 17 -7.48 -4.34 -6.17
N ILE A 18 -6.34 -5.04 -6.16
CA ILE A 18 -5.40 -4.98 -5.05
C ILE A 18 -4.74 -3.60 -4.96
N LYS A 19 -4.31 -3.01 -6.08
CA LYS A 19 -3.74 -1.65 -6.07
C LYS A 19 -4.76 -0.63 -5.57
N ILE A 20 -6.01 -0.72 -6.02
CA ILE A 20 -7.11 0.14 -5.53
C ILE A 20 -7.32 -0.06 -4.03
N SER A 21 -7.34 -1.31 -3.56
CA SER A 21 -7.51 -1.64 -2.14
C SER A 21 -6.36 -1.07 -1.29
N GLN A 22 -5.11 -1.17 -1.76
CA GLN A 22 -3.95 -0.57 -1.12
C GLN A 22 -4.06 0.97 -1.07
N ILE A 23 -4.54 1.62 -2.13
CA ILE A 23 -4.75 3.07 -2.16
C ILE A 23 -5.83 3.48 -1.15
N ILE A 24 -7.00 2.83 -1.17
CA ILE A 24 -8.11 3.16 -0.26
C ILE A 24 -7.69 2.97 1.19
N ALA A 25 -7.13 1.81 1.54
CA ALA A 25 -6.68 1.56 2.90
C ALA A 25 -5.57 2.54 3.32
N GLY A 26 -4.68 2.92 2.41
CA GLY A 26 -3.63 3.90 2.68
C GLY A 26 -4.18 5.31 2.91
N LEU A 27 -5.16 5.75 2.12
CA LEU A 27 -5.84 7.04 2.34
C LEU A 27 -6.57 7.08 3.68
N VAL A 28 -7.21 5.97 4.07
CA VAL A 28 -7.86 5.85 5.39
C VAL A 28 -6.82 5.92 6.52
N VAL A 29 -5.69 5.23 6.39
CA VAL A 29 -4.57 5.32 7.36
C VAL A 29 -4.07 6.75 7.49
N SER A 30 -3.80 7.45 6.38
CA SER A 30 -3.37 8.84 6.41
C SER A 30 -4.43 9.74 7.07
N SER A 31 -5.71 9.52 6.80
CA SER A 31 -6.80 10.31 7.41
C SER A 31 -6.81 10.16 8.94
N PHE A 32 -6.64 8.95 9.46
CA PHE A 32 -6.60 8.71 10.92
C PHE A 32 -5.31 9.20 11.56
N LEU A 33 -4.15 9.00 10.91
CA LEU A 33 -2.87 9.48 11.43
C LEU A 33 -2.78 11.01 11.42
N CYS A 34 -3.41 11.68 10.46
CA CYS A 34 -3.46 13.14 10.34
C CYS A 34 -4.53 13.82 11.21
N SER A 35 -5.62 13.13 11.54
CA SER A 35 -6.70 13.65 12.41
C SER A 35 -6.46 13.43 13.90
N GLY A 36 -5.43 12.65 14.26
CA GLY A 36 -5.03 12.41 15.64
C GLY A 36 -4.50 13.66 16.36
N SER A 37 -4.05 13.48 17.62
CA SER A 37 -3.60 14.59 18.48
C SER A 37 -2.25 15.22 18.09
N GLY A 38 -1.67 14.79 16.98
CA GLY A 38 -0.48 15.39 16.39
C GLY A 38 -0.70 15.47 14.89
N LEU A 39 -0.07 16.46 14.25
CA LEU A 39 0.12 16.48 12.79
C LEU A 39 0.56 15.09 12.31
N CYS A 40 0.30 14.73 11.06
CA CYS A 40 0.65 13.42 10.48
C CYS A 40 2.12 13.01 10.74
N PHE A 41 3.00 13.99 11.00
CA PHE A 41 4.44 13.87 11.24
C PHE A 41 4.87 14.36 12.63
N GLY A 42 3.93 14.50 13.57
CA GLY A 42 4.17 15.16 14.85
C GLY A 42 5.04 14.36 15.82
N GLU A 43 4.86 13.04 15.88
CA GLU A 43 5.67 12.13 16.71
C GLU A 43 6.58 11.28 15.82
N SER A 44 7.83 11.06 16.20
CA SER A 44 8.82 10.35 15.35
C SER A 44 8.35 8.96 14.87
N ARG A 45 7.72 8.17 15.75
CA ARG A 45 7.27 6.79 15.44
C ARG A 45 6.08 6.79 14.48
N VAL A 46 5.04 7.54 14.85
CA VAL A 46 3.80 7.66 14.07
C VAL A 46 4.07 8.39 12.76
N GLY A 47 4.92 9.42 12.79
CA GLY A 47 5.34 10.18 11.63
C GLY A 47 6.12 9.34 10.63
N SER A 48 6.99 8.44 11.09
CA SER A 48 7.68 7.49 10.20
C SER A 48 6.71 6.53 9.50
N ALA A 49 5.74 5.98 10.26
CA ALA A 49 4.69 5.14 9.69
C ALA A 49 3.80 5.90 8.70
N SER A 50 3.42 7.14 9.03
CA SER A 50 2.60 8.01 8.20
C SER A 50 3.32 8.43 6.92
N PHE A 51 4.62 8.74 7.00
CA PHE A 51 5.46 9.04 5.85
C PHE A 51 5.54 7.86 4.89
N LEU A 52 5.86 6.67 5.42
CA LEU A 52 5.90 5.45 4.63
C LEU A 52 4.57 5.21 3.90
N ASN A 53 3.46 5.27 4.65
CA ASN A 53 2.13 5.05 4.09
C ASN A 53 1.80 6.05 2.98
N SER A 54 2.10 7.34 3.19
CA SER A 54 1.85 8.39 2.20
C SER A 54 2.67 8.19 0.92
N VAL A 55 3.94 7.81 1.05
CA VAL A 55 4.80 7.48 -0.09
C VAL A 55 4.26 6.27 -0.86
N CYS A 56 3.88 5.19 -0.17
CA CYS A 56 3.32 4.00 -0.81
C CYS A 56 1.98 4.27 -1.50
N VAL A 57 1.12 5.12 -0.96
CA VAL A 57 -0.12 5.55 -1.62
C VAL A 57 0.20 6.24 -2.95
N ILE A 58 1.15 7.18 -2.96
CA ILE A 58 1.57 7.89 -4.18
C ILE A 58 2.12 6.90 -5.22
N ILE A 59 3.00 5.99 -4.80
CA ILE A 59 3.57 4.98 -5.72
C ILE A 59 2.47 4.07 -6.27
N ASN A 60 1.51 3.63 -5.45
CA ASN A 60 0.42 2.79 -5.91
C ASN A 60 -0.51 3.51 -6.90
N ILE A 61 -0.77 4.81 -6.71
CA ILE A 61 -1.50 5.63 -7.70
C ILE A 61 -0.73 5.68 -9.02
N ILE A 62 0.59 5.91 -8.97
CA ILE A 62 1.44 5.93 -10.17
C ILE A 62 1.41 4.57 -10.87
N LEU A 63 1.58 3.46 -10.14
CA LEU A 63 1.53 2.11 -10.70
C LEU A 63 0.16 1.77 -11.28
N LEU A 64 -0.93 2.19 -10.63
CA LEU A 64 -2.29 2.02 -11.17
C LEU A 64 -2.44 2.73 -12.52
N ILE A 65 -1.95 3.96 -12.64
CA ILE A 65 -1.95 4.72 -13.89
C ILE A 65 -1.06 4.05 -14.95
N LEU A 66 0.17 3.67 -14.60
CA LEU A 66 1.10 3.04 -15.55
C LEU A 66 0.56 1.71 -16.09
N ASN A 67 0.00 0.85 -15.22
CA ASN A 67 -0.61 -0.41 -15.65
C ASN A 67 -1.90 -0.19 -16.47
N PHE A 68 -2.68 0.85 -16.16
CA PHE A 68 -3.82 1.24 -16.98
C PHE A 68 -3.41 1.69 -18.39
N LEU A 69 -2.26 2.37 -18.51
CA LEU A 69 -1.65 2.74 -19.78
C LEU A 69 -0.86 1.60 -20.44
N SER A 70 -0.95 0.37 -19.93
CA SER A 70 -0.22 -0.82 -20.40
C SER A 70 1.30 -0.70 -20.36
N ILE A 71 1.85 0.26 -19.60
CA ILE A 71 3.29 0.46 -19.39
C ILE A 71 3.67 -0.32 -18.12
N THR A 72 3.91 -1.62 -18.28
CA THR A 72 4.14 -2.49 -17.12
C THR A 72 5.60 -2.93 -17.00
N ASN A 73 6.21 -2.69 -15.84
CA ASN A 73 7.51 -3.26 -15.49
C ASN A 73 7.36 -4.21 -14.30
N TYR A 74 7.04 -5.46 -14.60
CA TYR A 74 6.79 -6.51 -13.60
C TYR A 74 7.95 -6.71 -12.62
N LYS A 75 9.21 -6.57 -13.08
CA LYS A 75 10.38 -6.75 -12.20
C LYS A 75 10.44 -5.66 -11.14
N PHE A 76 10.22 -4.40 -11.53
CA PHE A 76 10.21 -3.28 -10.60
C PHE A 76 9.07 -3.41 -9.59
N GLU A 77 7.86 -3.76 -10.05
CA GLU A 77 6.72 -3.94 -9.16
C GLU A 77 6.92 -5.05 -8.14
N LYS A 78 7.51 -6.18 -8.53
CA LYS A 78 7.85 -7.27 -7.59
C LYS A 78 8.73 -6.79 -6.45
N ILE A 79 9.80 -6.07 -6.80
CA ILE A 79 10.75 -5.53 -5.82
C ILE A 79 10.02 -4.53 -4.91
N TYR A 80 9.25 -3.61 -5.50
CA TYR A 80 8.46 -2.64 -4.76
C TYR A 80 7.51 -3.31 -3.75
N SER A 81 6.80 -4.36 -4.14
CA SER A 81 5.82 -5.02 -3.27
C SER A 81 6.51 -5.74 -2.10
N ILE A 82 7.65 -6.40 -2.32
CA ILE A 82 8.43 -6.99 -1.22
C ILE A 82 8.98 -5.92 -0.29
N VAL A 83 9.63 -4.89 -0.84
CA VAL A 83 10.23 -3.80 -0.06
C VAL A 83 9.16 -3.10 0.78
N SER A 84 8.00 -2.81 0.19
CA SER A 84 6.88 -2.18 0.89
C SER A 84 6.34 -3.08 2.00
N ALA A 85 6.20 -4.40 1.76
CA ALA A 85 5.78 -5.33 2.80
C ALA A 85 6.73 -5.31 4.01
N VAL A 86 8.05 -5.35 3.77
CA VAL A 86 9.06 -5.29 4.83
C VAL A 86 9.00 -3.97 5.59
N LEU A 87 8.88 -2.85 4.88
CA LEU A 87 8.79 -1.54 5.50
C LEU A 87 7.51 -1.37 6.34
N PHE A 88 6.38 -1.91 5.88
CA PHE A 88 5.15 -1.91 6.67
C PHE A 88 5.23 -2.81 7.90
N ILE A 89 5.97 -3.93 7.86
CA ILE A 89 6.26 -4.74 9.06
C ILE A 89 7.01 -3.90 10.11
N ILE A 90 8.04 -3.16 9.68
CA ILE A 90 8.79 -2.25 10.56
C ILE A 90 7.86 -1.17 11.11
N ALA A 91 7.00 -0.61 10.28
CA ALA A 91 6.07 0.42 10.69
C ALA A 91 5.02 -0.09 11.69
N VAL A 92 4.54 -1.34 11.56
CA VAL A 92 3.70 -2.00 12.57
C VAL A 92 4.46 -2.18 13.89
N ALA A 93 5.73 -2.59 13.85
CA ALA A 93 6.54 -2.69 15.07
C ALA A 93 6.70 -1.33 15.78
N LEU A 94 6.87 -0.25 15.02
CA LEU A 94 6.91 1.13 15.56
C LEU A 94 5.56 1.53 16.19
N MET A 95 4.44 1.12 15.59
CA MET A 95 3.10 1.37 16.14
C MET A 95 2.85 0.56 17.43
N VAL A 96 3.33 -0.69 17.49
CA VAL A 96 3.29 -1.49 18.73
C VAL A 96 4.14 -0.84 19.82
N TRP A 97 5.33 -0.35 19.48
CA TRP A 97 6.15 0.39 20.44
C TRP A 97 5.46 1.69 20.90
N TYR A 98 4.75 2.39 20.01
CA TYR A 98 3.92 3.53 20.42
C TYR A 98 2.87 3.14 21.47
N PHE A 99 2.21 1.98 21.34
CA PHE A 99 1.24 1.49 22.33
C PHE A 99 1.85 1.14 23.68
N LEU A 100 3.11 0.70 23.72
CA LEU A 100 3.78 0.41 24.98
C LEU A 100 4.11 1.68 25.78
N GLN A 101 4.32 2.81 25.09
CA GLN A 101 4.70 4.08 25.72
C GLN A 101 3.49 4.95 26.09
N TYR A 102 2.44 4.89 25.27
CA TYR A 102 1.30 5.81 25.35
C TYR A 102 -0.02 5.06 25.50
N GLN A 103 -1.02 5.75 26.03
CA GLN A 103 -2.39 5.22 26.09
C GLN A 103 -2.89 4.79 24.72
N ILE A 104 -3.45 3.57 24.67
CA ILE A 104 -4.02 3.01 23.45
C ILE A 104 -5.31 3.76 23.14
N ARG A 105 -5.36 4.44 21.99
CA ARG A 105 -6.57 5.07 21.46
C ARG A 105 -7.18 4.21 20.36
N PHE A 106 -8.50 4.20 20.30
CA PHE A 106 -9.26 3.43 19.32
C PHE A 106 -8.80 3.66 17.87
N TRP A 107 -8.59 4.92 17.48
CA TRP A 107 -8.11 5.27 16.14
C TRP A 107 -6.77 4.63 15.79
N ASN A 108 -5.85 4.58 16.76
CA ASN A 108 -4.53 4.02 16.52
C ASN A 108 -4.59 2.49 16.35
N ILE A 109 -5.52 1.81 17.04
CA ILE A 109 -5.76 0.37 16.84
C ILE A 109 -6.20 0.12 15.39
N ILE A 110 -7.18 0.89 14.90
CA ILE A 110 -7.67 0.75 13.52
C ILE A 110 -6.54 0.98 12.52
N THR A 111 -5.72 2.02 12.72
CA THR A 111 -4.58 2.27 11.81
C THR A 111 -3.59 1.11 11.80
N THR A 112 -3.26 0.55 12.97
CA THR A 112 -2.33 -0.59 13.04
C THR A 112 -2.91 -1.82 12.34
N VAL A 113 -4.20 -2.10 12.49
CA VAL A 113 -4.88 -3.20 11.77
C VAL A 113 -4.86 -2.97 10.27
N LEU A 114 -5.17 -1.75 9.81
CA LEU A 114 -5.09 -1.41 8.37
C LEU A 114 -3.67 -1.54 7.83
N MET A 115 -2.64 -1.20 8.60
CA MET A 115 -1.25 -1.42 8.21
C MET A 115 -0.90 -2.90 8.11
N ILE A 116 -1.45 -3.76 8.97
CA ILE A 116 -1.31 -5.21 8.84
C ILE A 116 -2.00 -5.71 7.56
N ILE A 117 -3.19 -5.20 7.26
CA ILE A 117 -3.88 -5.51 6.00
C ILE A 117 -3.05 -5.08 4.79
N GLN A 118 -2.37 -3.92 4.83
CA GLN A 118 -1.46 -3.49 3.77
C GLN A 118 -0.32 -4.50 3.55
N ILE A 119 0.28 -5.05 4.62
CA ILE A 119 1.31 -6.09 4.51
C ILE A 119 0.76 -7.29 3.74
N ILE A 120 -0.43 -7.77 4.11
CA ILE A 120 -1.08 -8.91 3.45
C ILE A 120 -1.35 -8.60 1.97
N LEU A 121 -1.84 -7.39 1.66
CA LEU A 121 -2.08 -6.95 0.29
C LEU A 121 -0.79 -6.87 -0.54
N PHE A 122 0.31 -6.36 0.02
CA PHE A 122 1.61 -6.32 -0.66
C PHE A 122 2.17 -7.72 -0.93
N ILE A 123 2.04 -8.64 0.03
CA ILE A 123 2.45 -10.05 -0.16
C ILE A 123 1.59 -10.70 -1.25
N TRP A 124 0.29 -10.45 -1.26
CA TRP A 124 -0.61 -11.01 -2.28
C TRP A 124 -0.29 -10.46 -3.66
N ASP A 125 -0.05 -9.15 -3.77
CA ASP A 125 0.37 -8.51 -5.01
C ASP A 125 1.67 -9.13 -5.55
N TYR A 126 2.66 -9.38 -4.68
CA TYR A 126 3.88 -10.10 -5.06
C TYR A 126 3.60 -11.52 -5.57
N LYS A 127 2.68 -12.26 -4.93
CA LYS A 127 2.30 -13.62 -5.37
C LYS A 127 1.65 -13.61 -6.75
N ILE A 128 0.77 -12.66 -7.03
CA ILE A 128 0.16 -12.51 -8.37
C ILE A 128 1.23 -12.18 -9.41
N LEU A 129 2.12 -11.23 -9.11
CA LEU A 129 3.21 -10.86 -10.01
C LEU A 129 4.15 -12.04 -10.26
N SER A 130 4.35 -12.91 -9.26
CA SER A 130 5.20 -14.10 -9.36
C SER A 130 4.56 -15.24 -10.15
N GLY A 131 3.24 -15.19 -10.36
CA GLY A 131 2.47 -16.24 -11.04
C GLY A 131 1.98 -17.35 -10.10
N ASP A 132 2.17 -17.19 -8.79
CA ASP A 132 1.77 -18.16 -7.76
C ASP A 132 0.29 -18.02 -7.36
N ALA A 133 -0.34 -16.91 -7.73
CA ALA A 133 -1.76 -16.64 -7.50
C ALA A 133 -2.47 -16.39 -8.83
N PRO A 134 -3.75 -16.79 -8.96
CA PRO A 134 -4.50 -16.59 -10.19
C PRO A 134 -4.61 -15.09 -10.50
N ASN A 135 -4.17 -14.71 -11.69
CA ASN A 135 -4.58 -13.47 -12.32
C ASN A 135 -5.63 -13.88 -13.35
N GLU A 136 -6.91 -13.59 -13.09
CA GLU A 136 -8.04 -14.02 -13.92
C GLU A 136 -7.90 -13.56 -15.38
N GLN A 137 -7.08 -12.54 -15.62
CA GLN A 137 -6.65 -12.13 -16.93
C GLN A 137 -5.13 -11.99 -16.90
N ARG A 138 -4.39 -12.86 -17.60
CA ARG A 138 -3.04 -12.49 -18.05
C ARG A 138 -3.22 -11.35 -19.04
N VAL A 139 -3.40 -10.13 -18.54
CA VAL A 139 -3.31 -8.96 -19.39
C VAL A 139 -1.82 -8.77 -19.63
N ILE A 140 -1.36 -9.41 -20.70
CA ILE A 140 -0.05 -9.19 -21.31
C ILE A 140 -0.11 -7.84 -22.02
#